data_AF-A0A2P8EU98-F1
#
_entry.id   AF-A0A2P8EU98-F1
#
_cell.length_a   1.000
_cell.length_b   1.000
_cell.length_c   1.000
_cell.angle_alpha   90.00
_cell.angle_beta   90.00
_cell.angle_gamma   90.00
#
_symmetry.space_group_name_H-M   'P 1'
#
loop_
_entity.id
_entity.type
_entity.pdbx_description
1 polymer ?
#
loop_
_entity_poly.entity_id
_entity_poly.type
_entity_poly.pdbx_seq_one_letter_code
_entity_poly.pdbx_strand_id
1 'polypeptide(L)'
;MYDKMKDSMKPVMDMAEINKKTTEKLIALQSAYVSDFVNASLNQMKVLSEAREPKAAVELQVKYLKEVEAKLTDIAEKEVAALVEAKEQMTGLVEKSVADLGDVKDMPFMADLQKFMKPMDMTKNTK
;
A
#
# COMPACT_ATOMS: atom_id res chain seq x y z
N MET A 1 15.46 -20.26 26.10
CA MET A 1 16.12 -19.14 25.38
C MET A 1 15.77 -19.14 23.90
N TYR A 2 15.83 -20.27 23.21
CA TYR A 2 15.51 -20.38 21.78
C TYR A 2 14.06 -19.96 21.43
N ASP A 3 13.07 -20.44 22.17
CA ASP A 3 11.65 -20.11 21.91
C ASP A 3 11.32 -18.63 22.16
N LYS A 4 11.85 -18.03 23.24
CA LYS A 4 11.72 -16.58 23.47
C LYS A 4 12.34 -15.72 22.37
N MET A 5 13.49 -16.16 21.83
CA MET A 5 14.15 -15.45 20.73
C MET A 5 13.35 -15.57 19.43
N LYS A 6 12.75 -16.74 19.18
CA LYS A 6 11.85 -16.98 18.04
C LYS A 6 10.57 -16.13 18.13
N ASP A 7 9.94 -16.07 19.30
CA ASP A 7 8.75 -15.25 19.52
C ASP A 7 9.06 -13.75 19.39
N SER A 8 10.24 -13.30 19.83
CA SER A 8 10.66 -11.90 19.67
C SER A 8 10.92 -11.47 18.22
N MET A 9 11.20 -12.41 17.30
CA MET A 9 11.38 -12.11 15.87
C MET A 9 10.08 -12.22 15.06
N LYS A 10 9.02 -12.77 15.65
CA LYS A 10 7.75 -12.99 14.97
C LYS A 10 7.13 -11.70 14.39
N PRO A 11 7.12 -10.55 15.09
CA PRO A 11 6.59 -9.30 14.53
C PRO A 11 7.35 -8.83 13.29
N VAL A 12 8.67 -9.04 13.24
CA VAL A 12 9.49 -8.68 12.07
C VAL A 12 9.18 -9.58 10.88
N MET A 13 8.98 -10.88 11.13
CA MET A 13 8.57 -11.84 10.10
C MET A 13 7.16 -11.53 9.57
N ASP A 14 6.22 -11.24 10.47
CA ASP A 14 4.85 -10.91 10.11
C ASP A 14 4.82 -9.58 9.29
N MET A 15 5.64 -8.57 9.62
CA MET A 15 5.82 -7.36 8.79
C MET A 15 6.37 -7.67 7.39
N ALA A 16 7.40 -8.51 7.29
CA ALA A 16 7.99 -8.90 6.01
C ALA A 16 6.96 -9.63 5.13
N GLU A 17 6.11 -10.47 5.74
CA GLU A 17 5.03 -11.16 5.04
C GLU A 17 3.95 -10.20 4.53
N ILE A 18 3.55 -9.20 5.33
CA ILE A 18 2.60 -8.15 4.90
C ILE A 18 3.15 -7.40 3.68
N ASN A 19 4.41 -6.97 3.73
CA ASN A 19 5.06 -6.28 2.62
C ASN A 19 5.15 -7.16 1.36
N LYS A 20 5.50 -8.44 1.53
CA LYS A 20 5.55 -9.40 0.41
C LYS A 20 4.19 -9.54 -0.26
N LYS A 21 3.13 -9.82 0.52
CA LYS A 21 1.76 -9.98 -0.02
C LYS A 21 1.27 -8.71 -0.71
N THR A 22 1.54 -7.55 -0.12
CA THR A 22 1.19 -6.26 -0.71
C THR A 22 1.90 -6.07 -2.05
N THR A 23 3.20 -6.36 -2.11
CA THR A 23 4.00 -6.26 -3.34
C THR A 23 3.48 -7.22 -4.42
N GLU A 24 3.20 -8.47 -4.07
CA GLU A 24 2.62 -9.46 -5.00
C GLU A 24 1.26 -8.98 -5.55
N LYS A 25 0.41 -8.39 -4.70
CA LYS A 25 -0.89 -7.83 -5.10
C LYS A 25 -0.72 -6.65 -6.06
N LEU A 26 0.21 -5.72 -5.79
CA LEU A 26 0.50 -4.59 -6.68
C LEU A 26 1.06 -5.06 -8.03
N ILE A 27 1.99 -6.02 -8.04
CA ILE A 27 2.52 -6.61 -9.28
C ILE A 27 1.40 -7.26 -10.10
N ALA A 28 0.49 -7.98 -9.44
CA ALA A 28 -0.65 -8.61 -10.11
C ALA A 28 -1.58 -7.58 -10.75
N LEU A 29 -1.89 -6.48 -10.04
CA LEU A 29 -2.71 -5.39 -10.56
C LEU A 29 -2.06 -4.72 -11.77
N GLN A 30 -0.77 -4.37 -11.69
CA GLN A 30 -0.04 -3.78 -12.82
C GLN A 30 0.07 -4.73 -14.02
N SER A 31 0.32 -6.01 -13.77
CA SER A 31 0.40 -7.02 -14.84
C SER A 31 -0.94 -7.18 -15.56
N ALA A 32 -2.04 -7.19 -14.81
CA ALA A 32 -3.40 -7.19 -15.37
C ALA A 32 -3.67 -5.93 -16.20
N TYR A 33 -3.32 -4.74 -15.68
CA TYR A 33 -3.45 -3.49 -16.42
C TYR A 33 -2.68 -3.50 -17.74
N VAL A 34 -1.41 -3.93 -17.75
CA VAL A 34 -0.59 -4.00 -18.97
C VAL A 34 -1.21 -4.95 -19.99
N SER A 35 -1.66 -6.13 -19.55
CA SER A 35 -2.33 -7.09 -20.43
C SER A 35 -3.59 -6.50 -21.04
N ASP A 36 -4.42 -5.86 -20.22
CA ASP A 36 -5.65 -5.20 -20.64
C ASP A 36 -5.40 -4.05 -21.61
N PHE A 37 -4.36 -3.25 -21.37
CA PHE A 37 -3.98 -2.14 -22.24
C PHE A 37 -3.54 -2.64 -23.63
N VAL A 38 -2.72 -3.69 -23.67
CA VAL A 38 -2.29 -4.31 -24.94
C VAL A 38 -3.49 -4.89 -25.69
N ASN A 39 -4.36 -5.62 -25.00
CA ASN A 39 -5.57 -6.19 -25.60
C ASN A 39 -6.52 -5.11 -26.14
N ALA A 40 -6.74 -4.04 -25.37
CA ALA A 40 -7.56 -2.92 -25.79
C ALA A 40 -6.95 -2.22 -27.02
N SER A 41 -5.63 -2.04 -27.06
CA SER A 41 -4.92 -1.44 -28.19
C SER A 41 -5.04 -2.29 -29.46
N LEU A 42 -4.86 -3.60 -29.35
CA LEU A 42 -5.01 -4.53 -30.48
C LEU A 42 -6.46 -4.54 -31.01
N ASN A 43 -7.43 -4.56 -30.10
CA ASN A 43 -8.84 -4.51 -30.48
C ASN A 43 -9.15 -3.18 -31.17
N GLN A 44 -8.62 -2.06 -30.67
CA GLN A 44 -8.83 -0.75 -31.28
C GLN A 44 -8.23 -0.65 -32.67
N MET A 45 -7.05 -1.22 -32.89
CA MET A 45 -6.44 -1.29 -34.23
C MET A 45 -7.35 -2.05 -35.21
N LYS A 46 -7.92 -3.19 -34.80
CA LYS A 46 -8.86 -3.95 -35.62
C LYS A 46 -10.11 -3.14 -35.94
N VAL A 47 -10.73 -2.57 -34.91
CA VAL A 47 -11.94 -1.76 -35.01
C VAL A 47 -11.75 -0.55 -35.93
N LEU A 48 -10.60 0.15 -35.84
CA LEU A 48 -10.30 1.27 -36.73
C LEU A 48 -10.01 0.82 -38.16
N SER A 49 -9.41 -0.36 -38.37
CA SER A 49 -9.16 -0.89 -39.70
C SER A 49 -10.46 -1.26 -40.46
N GLU A 50 -11.55 -1.51 -39.72
CA GLU A 50 -12.87 -1.82 -40.25
C GLU A 50 -13.74 -0.55 -40.42
N ALA A 51 -13.32 0.60 -39.88
CA ALA A 51 -14.08 1.84 -39.92
C ALA A 51 -14.03 2.48 -41.32
N ARG A 52 -15.21 2.60 -41.96
CA ARG A 52 -15.33 3.17 -43.32
C ARG A 52 -15.61 4.67 -43.33
N GLU A 53 -16.11 5.21 -42.22
CA GLU A 53 -16.44 6.63 -42.10
C GLU A 53 -15.58 7.32 -41.02
N PRO A 54 -15.01 8.52 -41.32
CA PRO A 54 -14.19 9.26 -40.36
C PRO A 54 -14.90 9.57 -39.04
N LYS A 55 -16.21 9.86 -39.09
CA LYS A 55 -17.00 10.15 -37.88
C LYS A 55 -17.10 8.93 -36.96
N ALA A 56 -17.36 7.75 -37.53
CA ALA A 56 -17.41 6.50 -36.77
C ALA A 56 -16.04 6.17 -36.14
N ALA A 57 -14.94 6.40 -36.87
CA ALA A 57 -13.59 6.21 -36.33
C ALA A 57 -13.30 7.09 -35.10
N VAL A 58 -13.76 8.34 -35.12
CA VAL A 58 -13.64 9.27 -33.97
C VAL A 58 -14.46 8.78 -32.78
N GLU A 59 -15.71 8.38 -32.99
CA GLU A 59 -16.56 7.84 -31.92
C GLU A 59 -15.94 6.59 -31.28
N LEU A 60 -15.34 5.72 -32.09
CA LEU A 60 -14.63 4.53 -31.63
C LEU A 60 -13.38 4.88 -30.82
N GLN A 61 -12.62 5.91 -31.21
CA GLN A 61 -11.48 6.38 -30.40
C GLN A 61 -11.91 7.01 -29.08
N VAL A 62 -13.00 7.78 -29.06
CA VAL A 62 -13.54 8.34 -27.82
C VAL A 62 -13.98 7.23 -26.87
N LYS A 63 -14.62 6.18 -27.40
CA LYS A 63 -15.01 5.01 -26.60
C LYS A 63 -13.80 4.31 -26.01
N TYR A 64 -12.78 4.03 -26.83
CA TYR A 64 -11.53 3.42 -26.38
C TYR A 64 -10.86 4.22 -25.25
N LEU A 65 -10.75 5.54 -25.40
CA LEU A 65 -10.16 6.40 -24.37
C LEU A 65 -10.92 6.33 -23.05
N LYS A 66 -12.26 6.36 -23.08
CA LYS A 66 -13.09 6.23 -21.88
C LYS A 66 -12.92 4.88 -21.20
N GLU A 67 -12.79 3.80 -21.97
CA GLU A 67 -12.57 2.46 -21.43
C GLU A 67 -11.20 2.33 -20.77
N VAL A 68 -10.15 2.88 -21.40
CA VAL A 68 -8.80 2.90 -20.81
C VAL A 68 -8.76 3.76 -19.55
N GLU A 69 -9.38 4.94 -19.57
CA GLU A 69 -9.48 5.83 -18.41
C GLU A 69 -10.17 5.12 -17.23
N ALA A 70 -11.33 4.52 -17.46
CA ALA A 70 -12.07 3.79 -16.42
C ALA A 70 -11.25 2.65 -15.82
N LYS A 71 -10.53 1.88 -16.65
CA LYS A 71 -9.64 0.81 -16.17
C LYS A 71 -8.47 1.35 -15.35
N LEU A 72 -7.86 2.44 -15.79
CA LEU A 72 -6.76 3.06 -15.04
C LEU A 72 -7.23 3.53 -13.66
N THR A 73 -8.39 4.18 -13.58
CA THR A 73 -8.99 4.61 -12.32
C THR A 73 -9.29 3.43 -11.39
N ASP A 74 -9.93 2.37 -11.91
CA ASP A 74 -10.23 1.16 -11.13
C ASP A 74 -8.96 0.48 -10.57
N ILE A 75 -7.89 0.39 -11.37
CA ILE A 75 -6.61 -0.15 -10.90
C ILE A 75 -5.99 0.75 -9.82
N ALA A 76 -6.00 2.07 -10.01
CA ALA A 76 -5.48 3.00 -9.02
C ALA A 76 -6.23 2.90 -7.68
N GLU A 77 -7.56 2.79 -7.71
CA GLU A 77 -8.38 2.56 -6.51
C GLU A 77 -8.00 1.25 -5.80
N LYS A 78 -7.78 0.17 -6.56
CA LYS A 78 -7.35 -1.13 -6.01
C LYS A 78 -5.94 -1.10 -5.44
N GLU A 79 -5.00 -0.39 -6.06
CA GLU A 79 -3.64 -0.22 -5.54
C GLU A 79 -3.65 0.57 -4.23
N VAL A 80 -4.40 1.67 -4.17
CA VAL A 80 -4.58 2.44 -2.93
C VAL A 80 -5.22 1.59 -1.84
N ALA A 81 -6.27 0.83 -2.17
CA ALA A 81 -6.91 -0.07 -1.21
C ALA A 81 -5.93 -1.12 -0.66
N ALA A 82 -5.07 -1.70 -1.51
CA ALA A 82 -4.04 -2.64 -1.08
C ALA A 82 -3.01 -2.01 -0.14
N LEU A 83 -2.60 -0.76 -0.41
CA LEU A 83 -1.67 -0.03 0.46
C LEU A 83 -2.31 0.37 1.80
N VAL A 84 -3.59 0.77 1.80
CA VAL A 84 -4.34 1.07 3.03
C VAL A 84 -4.50 -0.19 3.87
N GLU A 85 -4.87 -1.32 3.27
CA GLU A 85 -4.98 -2.61 3.94
C GLU A 85 -3.64 -3.01 4.59
N ALA A 86 -2.52 -2.86 3.87
CA ALA A 86 -1.19 -3.13 4.40
C ALA A 86 -0.84 -2.23 5.59
N LYS A 87 -1.14 -0.93 5.48
CA LYS A 87 -0.94 0.05 6.56
C LYS A 87 -1.71 -0.36 7.81
N GLU A 88 -3.00 -0.70 7.67
CA GLU A 88 -3.85 -1.11 8.79
C GLU A 88 -3.31 -2.37 9.48
N GLN A 89 -2.89 -3.38 8.69
CA GLN A 89 -2.28 -4.60 9.21
C GLN A 89 -0.96 -4.31 9.97
N MET A 90 -0.10 -3.45 9.42
CA MET A 90 1.15 -3.05 10.08
C MET A 90 0.89 -2.25 11.37
N THR A 91 -0.06 -1.32 11.36
CA THR A 91 -0.46 -0.58 12.56
C THR A 91 -0.98 -1.52 13.64
N GLY A 92 -1.89 -2.43 13.30
CA GLY A 92 -2.40 -3.43 14.25
C GLY A 92 -1.31 -4.34 14.80
N LEU A 93 -0.31 -4.71 13.99
CA LEU A 93 0.83 -5.51 14.42
C LEU A 93 1.72 -4.75 15.42
N VAL A 94 1.95 -3.45 15.20
CA VAL A 94 2.69 -2.59 16.15
C VAL A 94 1.91 -2.42 17.45
N GLU A 95 0.62 -2.09 17.39
CA GLU A 95 -0.24 -1.94 18.57
C GLU A 95 -0.27 -3.23 19.40
N LYS A 96 -0.43 -4.37 18.74
CA LYS A 96 -0.37 -5.68 19.39
C LYS A 96 1.00 -5.94 20.01
N SER A 97 2.09 -5.66 19.30
CA SER A 97 3.45 -5.86 19.82
C SER A 97 3.70 -5.00 21.07
N VAL A 98 3.19 -3.78 21.11
CA VAL A 98 3.27 -2.89 22.28
C VAL A 98 2.39 -3.39 23.43
N ALA A 99 1.20 -3.90 23.15
CA ALA A 99 0.30 -4.47 24.17
C ALA A 99 0.85 -5.77 24.77
N ASP A 100 1.38 -6.66 23.92
CA ASP A 100 1.95 -7.96 24.30
C ASP A 100 3.25 -7.81 25.11
N LEU A 101 3.94 -6.66 24.98
CA LEU A 101 5.16 -6.37 25.74
C LEU A 101 4.92 -6.16 27.24
N GLY A 102 3.69 -5.89 27.69
CA GLY A 102 3.33 -5.71 29.12
C GLY A 102 4.05 -4.53 29.78
N ASP A 103 3.29 -3.64 30.43
CA ASP A 103 3.77 -2.42 31.11
C ASP A 103 4.99 -1.76 30.43
N VAL A 104 4.71 -0.93 29.42
CA VAL A 104 5.65 -0.09 28.66
C VAL A 104 6.65 0.69 29.55
N LYS A 105 6.38 0.79 30.86
CA LYS A 105 7.26 1.36 31.90
C LYS A 105 8.55 0.59 32.15
N ASP A 106 8.59 -0.72 31.90
CA ASP A 106 9.76 -1.57 32.22
C ASP A 106 10.71 -1.77 31.03
N MET A 107 10.40 -1.19 29.87
CA MET A 107 11.26 -1.26 28.69
C MET A 107 12.42 -0.25 28.76
N PRO A 108 13.69 -0.68 28.53
CA PRO A 108 14.86 0.21 28.58
C PRO A 108 14.75 1.43 27.65
N PHE A 109 14.15 1.24 26.48
CA PHE A 109 13.93 2.31 25.50
C PHE A 109 13.00 3.42 26.02
N MET A 110 12.02 3.10 26.87
CA MET A 110 11.12 4.12 27.44
C MET A 110 11.80 4.92 28.56
N ALA A 111 12.76 4.34 29.27
CA ALA A 111 13.61 5.09 30.20
C ALA A 111 14.50 6.10 29.45
N ASP A 112 15.02 5.73 28.29
CA ASP A 112 15.82 6.62 27.45
C ASP A 112 14.98 7.68 26.74
N LEU A 113 13.76 7.33 26.27
CA LEU A 113 12.80 8.28 25.72
C LEU A 113 12.31 9.29 26.77
N GLN A 114 12.07 8.85 28.02
CA GLN A 114 11.75 9.75 29.14
C GLN A 114 12.92 10.68 29.50
N LYS A 115 14.17 10.21 29.42
CA LYS A 115 15.36 11.08 29.57
C LYS A 115 15.44 12.11 28.45
N PHE A 116 15.07 11.74 27.22
CA PHE A 116 15.07 12.64 26.07
C PHE A 116 13.91 13.66 26.07
N MET A 117 12.77 13.34 26.69
CA MET A 117 11.63 14.27 26.81
C MET A 117 11.76 15.26 27.98
N LYS A 118 12.53 14.91 29.03
CA LYS A 118 12.73 15.76 30.22
C LYS A 118 13.38 17.14 29.98
N PRO A 119 14.15 17.45 28.91
CA PRO A 119 14.71 18.79 28.73
C PRO A 119 13.80 19.78 27.98
N MET A 120 12.61 19.38 27.50
CA MET A 120 11.70 20.30 26.80
C MET A 120 10.71 21.03 27.71
N ASP A 121 10.81 20.91 29.04
CA ASP A 121 10.12 21.78 29.99
C ASP A 121 10.98 23.03 30.29
N MET A 122 11.42 23.71 29.23
CA MET A 122 11.90 25.09 29.33
C MET A 122 10.71 26.02 29.14
N THR A 123 9.97 26.28 30.22
CA THR A 123 9.56 27.65 30.63
C THR A 123 8.56 27.59 31.79
N LYS A 124 9.02 28.00 32.98
CA LYS A 124 8.42 29.14 33.68
C LYS A 124 9.36 29.68 34.76
N ASN A 125 9.84 30.90 34.49
CA ASN A 125 10.22 31.92 35.46
C ASN A 125 9.62 31.70 36.86
N THR A 126 10.43 31.77 37.90
CA THR A 126 10.42 32.84 38.92
C THR A 126 11.17 32.39 40.17
N LYS A 127 12.35 32.95 40.41
CA LYS A 127 12.61 33.96 41.45
C LYS A 127 14.06 34.44 41.36
#